data_AF-A0A2E5JHC7-F1
#
_entry.id   AF-A0A2E5JHC7-F1
#
_cell.length_a   1.000
_cell.length_b   1.000
_cell.length_c   1.000
_cell.angle_alpha   90.00
_cell.angle_beta   90.00
_cell.angle_gamma   90.00
#
_symmetry.space_group_name_H-M   'P 1'
#
loop_
_entity.id
_entity.type
_entity.pdbx_description
1 polymer ?
#
loop_
_entity_poly.entity_id
_entity_poly.type
_entity_poly.pdbx_seq_one_letter_code
_entity_poly.pdbx_strand_id
1 'polypeptide(L)'
;MFIDPELEKKILKCTNSTELAKLGFSAPGAERAMATHQYADQKLLARLATHGDKYVRLNVARHENTDEQTLKILARDREVIIREIARQSLILRR
;
A
#
# COMPACT_ATOMS: atom_id res chain seq x y z
N MET A 1 -4.34 17.28 -0.37
CA MET A 1 -5.02 16.23 -1.14
C MET A 1 -6.07 15.65 -0.23
N PHE A 2 -7.31 16.09 -0.40
CA PHE A 2 -8.43 15.72 0.46
C PHE A 2 -9.10 14.51 -0.20
N ILE A 3 -9.15 13.38 0.49
CA ILE A 3 -9.95 12.23 0.04
C ILE A 3 -11.40 12.62 0.28
N ASP A 4 -12.29 12.26 -0.64
CA ASP A 4 -13.73 12.38 -0.41
C ASP A 4 -14.09 11.62 0.90
N PRO A 5 -14.65 12.27 1.93
CA PRO A 5 -15.00 11.62 3.20
C PRO A 5 -15.92 10.41 3.04
N GLU A 6 -16.80 10.41 2.03
CA GLU A 6 -17.66 9.26 1.73
C GLU A 6 -16.86 8.10 1.13
N LEU A 7 -15.84 8.39 0.32
CA LEU A 7 -14.94 7.36 -0.19
C LEU A 7 -14.05 6.79 0.92
N GLU A 8 -13.54 7.62 1.82
CA GLU A 8 -12.78 7.19 2.99
C GLU A 8 -13.61 6.26 3.89
N LYS A 9 -14.86 6.63 4.18
CA LYS A 9 -15.81 5.82 4.94
C LYS A 9 -16.12 4.49 4.27
N LYS A 10 -16.19 4.45 2.93
CA LYS A 10 -16.37 3.20 2.17
C LYS A 10 -15.14 2.30 2.27
N ILE A 11 -13.95 2.85 2.10
CA ILE A 11 -12.69 2.11 2.23
C ILE A 11 -12.57 1.49 3.63
N LEU A 12 -12.86 2.27 4.68
CA LEU A 12 -12.80 1.80 6.08
C LEU A 12 -13.83 0.72 6.41
N LYS A 13 -14.94 0.64 5.66
CA LYS A 13 -15.99 -0.37 5.85
C LYS A 13 -15.75 -1.65 5.06
N CYS A 14 -14.74 -1.70 4.19
CA CYS A 14 -14.44 -2.89 3.42
C CYS A 14 -14.12 -4.07 4.34
N THR A 15 -14.75 -5.20 4.06
CA THR A 15 -14.59 -6.42 4.86
C THR A 15 -13.72 -7.47 4.19
N ASN A 16 -13.37 -7.27 2.91
CA ASN A 16 -12.55 -8.19 2.14
C ASN A 16 -11.73 -7.47 1.07
N SER A 17 -10.71 -8.16 0.56
CA SER A 17 -9.79 -7.63 -0.46
C SER A 17 -10.46 -7.35 -1.80
N THR A 18 -11.51 -8.10 -2.13
CA THR A 18 -12.22 -7.98 -3.42
C THR A 18 -13.04 -6.68 -3.48
N GLU A 19 -13.73 -6.33 -2.39
CA GLU A 19 -14.41 -5.04 -2.24
C GLU A 19 -13.42 -3.89 -2.30
N LEU A 20 -12.31 -3.99 -1.56
CA LEU A 20 -11.28 -2.96 -1.54
C LEU A 20 -10.68 -2.73 -2.94
N ALA A 21 -10.39 -3.81 -3.67
CA ALA A 21 -9.85 -3.74 -5.03
C ALA A 21 -10.85 -3.12 -6.04
N LYS A 22 -12.15 -3.32 -5.85
CA LYS A 22 -13.21 -2.75 -6.71
C LYS A 22 -13.40 -1.24 -6.51
N LEU A 23 -13.08 -0.73 -5.33
CA LEU A 23 -13.18 0.71 -5.03
C LEU A 23 -12.03 1.53 -5.67
N GLY A 24 -10.92 0.89 -6.03
CA GLY A 24 -9.71 1.58 -6.48
C GLY A 24 -9.76 1.96 -7.97
N PHE A 25 -9.86 3.27 -8.24
CA PHE A 25 -9.18 4.15 -9.26
C PHE A 25 -9.94 5.48 -9.45
N SER A 26 -11.09 5.65 -8.79
CA SER A 26 -11.99 6.79 -9.01
C SER A 26 -11.48 8.13 -8.44
N ALA A 27 -10.58 8.13 -7.45
CA ALA A 27 -10.17 9.37 -6.80
C ALA A 27 -8.69 9.36 -6.36
N PRO A 28 -7.95 10.45 -6.63
CA PRO A 28 -6.62 10.65 -6.07
C PRO A 28 -6.66 10.63 -4.54
N GLY A 29 -5.93 9.70 -3.92
CA GLY A 29 -5.76 9.62 -2.46
C GLY A 29 -6.38 8.37 -1.83
N ALA A 30 -7.31 7.70 -2.53
CA ALA A 30 -7.81 6.39 -2.12
C ALA A 30 -6.65 5.38 -1.97
N GLU A 31 -5.60 5.50 -2.80
CA GLU A 31 -4.42 4.64 -2.79
C GLU A 31 -3.64 4.68 -1.48
N ARG A 32 -3.62 5.84 -0.79
CA ARG A 32 -2.97 5.95 0.51
C ARG A 32 -3.71 5.16 1.57
N ALA A 33 -5.04 5.27 1.60
CA ALA A 33 -5.90 4.55 2.53
C ALA A 33 -5.93 3.04 2.23
N MET A 34 -5.97 2.67 0.95
CA MET A 34 -5.87 1.28 0.51
C MET A 34 -4.54 0.65 0.93
N ALA A 35 -3.42 1.36 0.79
CA ALA A 35 -2.10 0.84 1.18
C ALA A 35 -1.94 0.60 2.70
N THR A 36 -2.82 1.16 3.53
CA THR A 36 -2.85 0.93 4.99
C THR A 36 -3.93 -0.04 5.43
N HIS A 37 -4.79 -0.48 4.51
CA HIS A 37 -5.96 -1.27 4.86
C HIS A 37 -5.61 -2.74 5.11
N GLN A 38 -6.06 -3.34 6.22
CA GLN A 38 -5.72 -4.72 6.59
C GLN A 38 -6.08 -5.78 5.52
N TYR A 39 -7.11 -5.50 4.70
CA TYR A 39 -7.52 -6.36 3.58
C TYR A 39 -6.85 -6.00 2.25
N ALA A 40 -5.84 -5.12 2.25
CA ALA A 40 -4.98 -4.94 1.10
C ALA A 40 -4.22 -6.25 0.85
N ASP A 41 -4.53 -6.88 -0.27
CA ASP A 41 -3.89 -8.12 -0.67
C ASP A 41 -2.55 -7.86 -1.36
N GLN A 42 -1.75 -8.91 -1.51
CA GLN A 42 -0.44 -8.85 -2.15
C GLN A 42 -0.52 -8.24 -3.55
N LYS A 43 -1.57 -8.53 -4.32
CA LYS A 43 -1.75 -8.04 -5.69
C LYS A 43 -1.96 -6.52 -5.72
N LEU A 44 -2.80 -6.00 -4.84
CA LEU A 44 -3.02 -4.56 -4.69
C LEU A 44 -1.74 -3.86 -4.22
N LEU A 45 -1.09 -4.41 -3.20
CA LEU A 45 0.15 -3.87 -2.64
C LEU A 45 1.29 -3.83 -3.67
N ALA A 46 1.47 -4.91 -4.45
CA ALA A 46 2.45 -4.98 -5.54
C ALA A 46 2.23 -3.89 -6.58
N ARG A 47 0.96 -3.61 -6.94
CA ARG A 47 0.62 -2.51 -7.84
C ARG A 47 0.96 -1.15 -7.22
N LEU A 48 0.61 -0.94 -5.95
CA LEU A 48 0.85 0.31 -5.24
C LEU A 48 2.35 0.56 -4.94
N ALA A 49 3.19 -0.47 -4.96
CA ALA A 49 4.62 -0.36 -4.75
C ALA A 49 5.35 0.47 -5.83
N THR A 50 4.74 0.70 -6.98
CA THR A 50 5.29 1.54 -8.06
C THR A 50 4.60 2.90 -8.17
N HIS A 51 3.71 3.23 -7.23
CA HIS A 51 2.92 4.45 -7.25
C HIS A 51 3.81 5.71 -7.15
N GLY A 52 3.46 6.79 -7.87
CA GLY A 52 4.29 8.01 -7.91
C GLY A 52 4.43 8.71 -6.54
N ASP A 53 3.41 8.57 -5.69
CA ASP A 53 3.40 9.10 -4.33
C ASP A 53 4.24 8.26 -3.36
N LYS A 54 5.24 8.89 -2.74
CA LYS A 54 6.12 8.24 -1.76
C LYS A 54 5.39 7.73 -0.52
N TYR A 55 4.29 8.37 -0.10
CA TYR A 55 3.55 7.94 1.08
C TYR A 55 2.78 6.64 0.82
N VAL A 56 2.28 6.44 -0.40
CA VAL A 56 1.67 5.17 -0.81
C VAL A 56 2.71 4.06 -0.76
N ARG A 57 3.87 4.25 -1.40
CA ARG A 57 4.95 3.26 -1.40
C ARG A 57 5.51 2.97 -0.01
N LEU A 58 5.60 3.99 0.84
CA LEU A 58 5.97 3.86 2.25
C LEU A 58 4.98 2.97 3.03
N ASN A 59 3.67 3.19 2.84
CA ASN A 59 2.64 2.37 3.47
C ASN A 59 2.74 0.92 2.99
N VAL A 60 2.95 0.69 1.69
CA VAL A 60 3.19 -0.65 1.15
C VAL A 60 4.42 -1.31 1.78
N ALA A 61 5.55 -0.59 1.92
CA ALA A 61 6.76 -1.15 2.54
C ALA A 61 6.52 -1.60 3.99
N ARG A 62 5.67 -0.88 4.74
CA ARG A 62 5.33 -1.20 6.14
C ARG A 62 4.27 -2.29 6.28
N HIS A 63 3.49 -2.54 5.24
CA HIS A 63 2.28 -3.37 5.34
C HIS A 63 2.59 -4.86 5.51
N GLU A 64 1.93 -5.54 6.45
CA GLU A 64 2.16 -6.95 6.83
C GLU A 64 1.94 -7.92 5.68
N ASN A 65 0.92 -7.68 4.86
CA ASN A 65 0.62 -8.52 3.70
C ASN A 65 1.54 -8.29 2.49
N THR A 66 2.49 -7.34 2.54
CA THR A 66 3.41 -7.11 1.41
C THR A 66 4.36 -8.29 1.25
N ASP A 67 4.37 -8.91 0.08
CA ASP A 67 5.21 -10.07 -0.19
C ASP A 67 6.69 -9.71 -0.35
N GLU A 68 7.54 -10.73 -0.27
CA GLU A 68 9.00 -10.56 -0.35
C GLU A 68 9.45 -9.96 -1.68
N GLN A 69 8.78 -10.29 -2.79
CA GLN A 69 9.15 -9.78 -4.11
C GLN A 69 8.87 -8.27 -4.23
N THR A 70 7.73 -7.83 -3.71
CA THR A 70 7.36 -6.42 -3.63
C THR A 70 8.30 -5.65 -2.70
N LEU A 71 8.65 -6.22 -1.55
CA LEU A 71 9.64 -5.63 -0.66
C LEU A 71 11.04 -5.53 -1.31
N LYS A 72 11.46 -6.51 -2.12
CA LYS A 72 12.72 -6.44 -2.89
C LYS A 72 12.74 -5.30 -3.90
N ILE A 73 11.60 -5.01 -4.53
CA ILE A 73 11.43 -3.84 -5.40
C ILE A 73 11.61 -2.56 -4.57
N LEU A 74 10.89 -2.44 -3.45
CA LEU A 74 10.94 -1.26 -2.57
C LEU A 74 12.30 -1.07 -1.87
N ALA A 75 13.09 -2.12 -1.68
CA ALA A 75 14.46 -2.04 -1.16
C ALA A 75 15.43 -1.31 -2.11
N ARG A 76 14.98 -1.02 -3.34
CA ARG A 76 15.66 -0.25 -4.38
C ARG A 76 14.94 1.08 -4.71
N ASP A 77 13.95 1.47 -3.90
CA ASP A 77 13.20 2.73 -4.07
C ASP A 77 14.13 3.95 -4.11
N ARG A 78 13.70 5.01 -4.79
CA ARG A 78 14.44 6.29 -4.84
C ARG A 78 14.54 6.96 -3.47
N GLU A 79 13.52 6.81 -2.63
CA GLU A 79 13.49 7.40 -1.28
C GLU A 79 14.25 6.53 -0.28
N VAL A 80 15.19 7.13 0.45
CA VAL A 80 16.05 6.42 1.44
C VAL A 80 15.20 5.68 2.48
N ILE A 81 14.22 6.37 3.06
CA ILE A 81 13.35 5.83 4.11
C ILE A 81 12.57 4.59 3.67
N ILE A 82 12.14 4.55 2.40
CA ILE A 82 11.39 3.40 1.85
C ILE A 82 12.33 2.21 1.69
N ARG A 83 13.56 2.43 1.22
CA ARG A 83 14.57 1.36 1.11
C ARG A 83 14.88 0.73 2.46
N GLU A 84 15.06 1.56 3.49
CA GLU A 84 15.40 1.09 4.83
C GLU A 84 14.26 0.26 5.43
N ILE A 85 13.02 0.76 5.36
CA ILE A 85 11.85 0.04 5.85
C ILE A 85 11.67 -1.27 5.10
N ALA A 86 11.75 -1.26 3.76
CA ALA A 86 11.58 -2.48 2.98
C ALA A 86 12.65 -3.54 3.32
N ARG A 87 13.90 -3.12 3.54
CA ARG A 87 14.98 -4.02 4.00
C ARG A 87 14.73 -4.55 5.40
N GLN A 88 14.27 -3.72 6.32
CA GLN A 88 13.92 -4.16 7.67
C GLN A 88 12.76 -5.17 7.63
N SER A 89 11.72 -4.90 6.84
CA SER A 89 10.60 -5.82 6.65
C SER A 89 11.03 -7.15 6.03
N LEU A 90 12.00 -7.16 5.11
CA LEU A 90 12.60 -8.40 4.58
C LEU A 90 13.35 -9.19 5.65
N ILE A 91 14.03 -8.52 6.57
CA ILE A 91 14.76 -9.16 7.67
C ILE A 91 13.79 -9.75 8.70
N LEU A 92 12.73 -9.00 9.05
CA LEU A 92 11.74 -9.41 10.06
C LEU A 92 10.82 -10.55 9.57
N ARG A 93 10.69 -10.73 8.26
CA ARG A 93 9.82 -11.76 7.64
C ARG A 93 10.58 -12.96 7.08
N ARG A 94 11.88 -13.05 7.39
CA ARG A 94 12.76 -14.19 7.08
C ARG A 94 12.66 -15.24 8.18
#